data_AF-A0A920ACC1-F1
#
_entry.id   AF-A0A920ACC1-F1
#
_cell.length_a   1.000
_cell.length_b   1.000
_cell.length_c   1.000
_cell.angle_alpha   90.00
_cell.angle_beta   90.00
_cell.angle_gamma   90.00
#
_symmetry.space_group_name_H-M   'P 1'
#
loop_
_entity.id
_entity.type
_entity.pdbx_description
1 polymer ?
#
loop_
_entity_poly.entity_id
_entity_poly.type
_entity_poly.pdbx_seq_one_letter_code
_entity_poly.pdbx_strand_id
1 'polypeptide(L)'
;MVAKTRPDSNFAPDDVKKYISWGAGPRASQFLVLAAKCHAAINGKYSPDIEDVKAISYPILRHRIVRNYKAEAEGMSLEKLIYSLL
;
A
#
# COMPACT_ATOMS: atom_id res chain seq x y z
N MET A 1 -3.05 -4.83 5.28
CA MET A 1 -2.63 -4.11 4.06
C MET A 1 -1.16 -4.33 3.70
N VAL A 2 -0.18 -3.94 4.55
CA VAL A 2 1.27 -4.04 4.23
C VAL A 2 1.73 -5.44 3.83
N ALA A 3 1.28 -6.48 4.53
CA ALA A 3 1.61 -7.87 4.20
C ALA A 3 1.22 -8.26 2.76
N LYS A 4 0.11 -7.71 2.25
CA LYS A 4 -0.35 -7.95 0.87
C LYS A 4 0.64 -7.44 -0.18
N THR A 5 1.52 -6.50 0.16
CA THR A 5 2.50 -5.90 -0.77
C THR A 5 3.77 -6.73 -0.93
N ARG A 6 3.97 -7.79 -0.12
CA ARG A 6 5.19 -8.61 -0.14
C ARG A 6 4.95 -9.88 -0.96
N PRO A 7 5.71 -10.13 -2.04
CA PRO A 7 5.45 -11.24 -2.96
C PRO A 7 5.50 -12.62 -2.27
N ASP A 8 6.35 -12.79 -1.26
CA ASP A 8 6.48 -14.06 -0.51
C ASP A 8 5.41 -14.24 0.59
N SER A 9 4.47 -13.30 0.73
CA SER A 9 3.44 -13.40 1.76
C SER A 9 2.29 -14.30 1.31
N ASN A 10 1.77 -15.13 2.22
CA ASN A 10 0.52 -15.87 2.03
C ASN A 10 -0.69 -14.96 1.76
N PHE A 11 -0.59 -13.67 2.09
CA PHE A 11 -1.64 -12.68 1.87
C PHE A 11 -1.49 -11.91 0.55
N ALA A 12 -0.45 -12.19 -0.24
CA ALA A 12 -0.17 -11.48 -1.48
C ALA A 12 -1.11 -11.93 -2.60
N PRO A 13 -1.85 -11.00 -3.24
CA PRO A 13 -2.58 -11.28 -4.47
C PRO A 13 -1.63 -11.69 -5.61
N ASP A 14 -2.17 -12.33 -6.64
CA ASP A 14 -1.39 -12.80 -7.79
C ASP A 14 -0.68 -11.65 -8.52
N ASP A 15 -1.32 -10.49 -8.63
CA ASP A 15 -0.69 -9.29 -9.19
C ASP A 15 0.57 -8.87 -8.44
N VAL A 16 0.57 -8.96 -7.11
CA VAL A 16 1.75 -8.62 -6.29
C VAL A 16 2.86 -9.63 -6.54
N LYS A 17 2.53 -10.92 -6.55
CA LYS A 17 3.51 -11.98 -6.84
C LYS A 17 4.09 -11.84 -8.25
N LYS A 18 3.28 -11.39 -9.21
CA LYS A 18 3.65 -11.23 -10.62
C LYS A 18 4.46 -9.96 -10.90
N TYR A 19 4.17 -8.85 -10.22
CA TYR A 19 4.65 -7.51 -10.61
C TYR A 19 5.55 -6.80 -9.57
N ILE A 20 5.61 -7.28 -8.33
CA ILE A 20 6.40 -6.64 -7.26
C ILE A 20 7.64 -7.48 -6.96
N SER A 21 8.81 -6.84 -6.99
CA SER A 21 10.09 -7.44 -6.61
C SER A 21 10.38 -7.27 -5.11
N TRP A 22 9.94 -6.16 -4.51
CA TRP A 22 10.14 -5.90 -3.09
C TRP A 22 8.95 -5.15 -2.48
N GLY A 23 8.39 -5.72 -1.42
CA GLY A 23 7.23 -5.16 -0.72
C GLY A 23 7.58 -4.25 0.45
N ALA A 24 6.57 -3.57 1.00
CA ALA A 24 6.76 -2.65 2.11
C ALA A 24 7.05 -3.38 3.44
N GLY A 25 8.00 -2.84 4.21
CA GLY A 25 8.38 -3.34 5.53
C GLY A 25 7.50 -2.85 6.69
N PRO A 26 7.77 -3.25 7.94
CA PRO A 26 6.93 -2.95 9.11
C PRO A 26 6.78 -1.45 9.40
N ARG A 27 7.73 -0.61 9.00
CA ARG A 27 7.61 0.85 9.09
C ARG A 27 6.41 1.39 8.31
N ALA A 28 6.05 0.77 7.18
CA ALA A 28 4.86 1.18 6.44
C ALA A 28 3.59 1.02 7.29
N SER A 29 3.47 -0.05 8.07
CA SER A 29 2.31 -0.26 8.95
C SER A 29 2.19 0.83 10.01
N GLN A 30 3.32 1.23 10.60
CA GLN A 30 3.36 2.29 11.61
C GLN A 30 2.90 3.63 11.01
N PHE A 31 3.42 3.99 9.83
CA PHE A 31 3.04 5.23 9.16
C PHE A 31 1.63 5.21 8.59
N LEU A 32 1.09 4.05 8.17
CA LEU A 32 -0.31 3.93 7.78
C LEU A 32 -1.23 4.30 8.96
N VAL A 33 -0.96 3.74 10.15
CA VAL A 33 -1.77 4.04 11.34
C VAL A 33 -1.63 5.50 11.76
N LEU A 34 -0.41 6.05 11.77
CA LEU A 34 -0.18 7.44 12.15
C LEU A 34 -0.85 8.42 11.17
N ALA A 35 -0.70 8.18 9.87
CA ALA A 35 -1.31 9.01 8.82
C ALA A 35 -2.83 8.89 8.82
N ALA A 36 -3.40 7.69 9.06
CA ALA A 36 -4.84 7.52 9.15
C ALA A 36 -5.45 8.29 10.33
N LYS A 37 -4.77 8.29 11.49
CA LYS A 37 -5.17 9.12 12.64
C LYS A 37 -5.13 10.62 12.31
N CYS A 38 -4.08 11.07 11.64
CA CYS A 38 -3.94 12.47 11.22
C CYS A 38 -5.04 12.86 10.22
N HIS A 39 -5.30 12.00 9.22
CA HIS A 39 -6.35 12.19 8.23
C HIS A 39 -7.73 12.28 8.88
N ALA A 40 -8.04 11.37 9.80
CA ALA A 40 -9.29 11.40 10.57
C ALA A 40 -9.43 12.70 11.40
N ALA A 41 -8.37 13.09 12.11
CA ALA A 41 -8.37 14.30 12.95
C ALA A 41 -8.59 15.58 12.14
N ILE A 42 -7.95 15.72 10.98
CA ILE A 42 -8.12 16.88 10.08
C ILE A 42 -9.55 16.94 9.53
N ASN A 43 -10.19 15.78 9.35
CA ASN A 43 -11.59 15.68 8.90
C ASN A 43 -12.61 15.73 10.05
N GLY A 44 -12.19 16.10 11.27
CA GLY A 44 -13.09 16.26 12.42
C GLY A 44 -13.61 14.95 13.02
N LYS A 45 -13.02 13.80 12.66
CA LYS A 45 -13.37 12.50 13.22
C LYS A 45 -12.60 12.26 14.52
N TYR A 46 -13.28 11.66 15.50
CA TYR A 46 -12.69 11.29 16.79
C TYR A 46 -11.86 10.00 16.73
N SER A 47 -12.08 9.16 15.72
CA SER A 47 -11.36 7.90 15.50
C SER A 47 -11.14 7.66 14.01
N PRO A 48 -9.98 7.06 13.62
CA PRO A 48 -9.77 6.64 12.25
C PRO A 48 -10.62 5.42 11.91
N ASP A 49 -11.07 5.35 10.66
CA ASP A 49 -11.79 4.23 10.07
C ASP A 49 -11.01 3.70 8.84
N ILE A 50 -11.52 2.65 8.21
CA ILE A 50 -10.92 2.02 7.05
C ILE A 50 -10.70 3.02 5.90
N GLU A 51 -11.64 3.94 5.68
CA GLU A 51 -11.53 4.98 4.65
C GLU A 51 -10.30 5.87 4.84
N ASP A 52 -9.94 6.19 6.10
CA ASP A 52 -8.77 7.01 6.41
C ASP A 52 -7.49 6.26 6.04
N VAL A 53 -7.45 4.94 6.32
CA VAL A 53 -6.34 4.07 5.90
C VAL A 53 -6.25 4.00 4.38
N LYS A 54 -7.40 3.84 3.68
CA LYS A 54 -7.44 3.78 2.22
C LYS A 54 -6.93 5.08 1.59
N ALA A 55 -7.35 6.23 2.12
CA ALA A 55 -6.96 7.56 1.62
C ALA A 55 -5.44 7.80 1.68
N ILE A 56 -4.78 7.37 2.77
CA ILE A 56 -3.34 7.57 2.97
C ILE A 56 -2.48 6.45 2.39
N SER A 57 -3.08 5.41 1.81
CA SER A 57 -2.36 4.20 1.39
C SER A 57 -1.35 4.48 0.27
N TYR A 58 -1.76 5.22 -0.76
CA TYR A 58 -0.87 5.56 -1.88
C TYR A 58 0.35 6.39 -1.46
N PRO A 59 0.23 7.54 -0.76
CA PRO A 59 1.40 8.34 -0.38
C PRO A 59 2.38 7.58 0.52
N ILE A 60 1.90 6.68 1.37
CA ILE A 60 2.75 5.86 2.24
C ILE A 60 3.46 4.74 1.46
N LEU A 61 2.77 4.06 0.54
CA LEU A 61 3.28 2.84 -0.10
C LEU A 61 4.08 3.10 -1.39
N ARG A 62 3.82 4.19 -2.12
CA ARG A 62 4.39 4.43 -3.47
C ARG A 62 5.92 4.43 -3.54
N HIS A 63 6.60 4.76 -2.45
CA HIS A 63 8.07 4.81 -2.37
C HIS A 63 8.64 3.66 -1.54
N ARG A 64 7.81 2.67 -1.19
CA ARG A 64 8.16 1.52 -0.32
C ARG A 64 7.94 0.19 -1.01
N ILE A 65 7.55 0.21 -2.29
CA ILE A 65 7.30 -0.95 -3.12
C ILE A 65 8.15 -0.79 -4.38
N VAL A 66 8.84 -1.85 -4.75
CA VAL A 66 9.66 -1.90 -5.98
C VAL A 66 8.97 -2.81 -6.98
N ARG A 67 8.72 -2.29 -8.18
CA ARG A 67 8.18 -3.05 -9.30
C ARG A 67 9.28 -3.88 -9.95
N ASN A 68 8.92 -5.00 -10.55
CA ASN A 68 9.84 -5.76 -11.39
C ASN A 68 9.79 -5.28 -12.86
N TYR A 69 10.74 -5.78 -13.67
CA TYR A 69 10.85 -5.40 -15.08
C TYR A 69 9.59 -5.77 -15.89
N LYS A 70 8.89 -6.85 -15.53
CA LYS A 70 7.65 -7.25 -16.18
C LYS A 70 6.54 -6.21 -15.98
N ALA A 71 6.43 -5.65 -14.77
CA ALA A 71 5.49 -4.58 -14.48
C ALA A 71 5.79 -3.30 -15.28
N GLU A 72 7.06 -3.02 -15.54
CA GLU A 72 7.46 -1.89 -16.40
C GLU A 72 7.10 -2.15 -17.87
N ALA A 73 7.41 -3.34 -18.38
CA ALA A 73 7.09 -3.74 -19.75
C ALA A 73 5.57 -3.74 -20.05
N GLU A 74 4.75 -4.16 -19.08
CA GLU A 74 3.29 -4.20 -19.20
C GLU A 74 2.61 -2.87 -18.80
N GLY A 75 3.38 -1.82 -18.51
CA GLY A 75 2.83 -0.49 -18.19
C GLY A 75 2.04 -0.42 -16.88
N MET A 76 2.31 -1.33 -15.93
CA MET A 76 1.67 -1.34 -14.62
C MET A 76 2.27 -0.25 -13.72
N SER A 77 1.47 0.78 -13.41
CA SER A 77 1.86 1.84 -12.49
C SER A 77 1.78 1.38 -11.04
N LEU A 78 2.61 1.98 -10.17
CA LEU A 78 2.54 1.76 -8.72
C LEU A 78 1.18 2.14 -8.15
N GLU A 79 0.55 3.18 -8.70
CA GLU A 79 -0.79 3.62 -8.32
C GLU A 79 -1.84 2.52 -8.56
N LYS A 80 -1.88 1.96 -9.78
CA LYS A 80 -2.79 0.86 -10.11
C LYS A 80 -2.56 -0.36 -9.20
N LEU A 81 -1.29 -0.73 -8.98
CA LEU A 81 -0.92 -1.85 -8.11
C LEU A 81 -1.29 -1.61 -6.64
N ILE A 82 -1.15 -0.39 -6.12
CA ILE A 82 -1.50 -0.10 -4.73
C ILE A 82 -3.01 -0.08 -4.54
N TYR A 83 -3.75 0.52 -5.48
CA TYR A 83 -5.20 0.59 -5.39
C TYR A 83 -5.89 -0.76 -5.56
N SER A 84 -5.30 -1.72 -6.28
CA SER A 84 -5.83 -3.08 -6.35
C SER A 84 -5.74 -3.85 -5.02
N LEU A 85 -5.06 -3.32 -4.00
CA LEU A 85 -4.91 -3.95 -2.68
C LEU A 85 -5.94 -3.48 -1.63
N LEU A 86 -6.69 -2.40 -1.94
CA LEU A 86 -7.71 -1.78 -1.09
C LEU A 86 -9.02 -2.56 -1.04
#